data_AF-A0A9P7FZH3-F1
#
_entry.id   AF-A0A9P7FZH3-F1
#
_cell.length_a   1.000
_cell.length_b   1.000
_cell.length_c   1.000
_cell.angle_alpha   90.00
_cell.angle_beta   90.00
_cell.angle_gamma   90.00
#
_symmetry.space_group_name_H-M   'P 1'
#
loop_
_entity.id
_entity.type
_entity.pdbx_description
1 polymer ?
#
loop_
_entity_poly.entity_id
_entity_poly.type
_entity_poly.pdbx_seq_one_letter_code
_entity_poly.pdbx_strand_id
1 'polypeptide(L)'
;MSVRLSSTQDYASLLDRYDTWMFDCDGVLWHGDRLIDGVVEVLEMLRRKNKKVLFVTNNATKSRKSYKGKFDHLGVEAHVRSKDEIYGSAYAAAVYLSSVVKLPKQKKVYVIGQSGLEEELHEEGIAFLGGTDPADCTLAPFDLSNFELDPDVAAVVCGLDTQINYTKLSKAFQYLTRNPECLFVATNEDSTYPSADGLLPGAGSISAPLRYAHGKDPVCTGKPSSTMLDCINAK
;
A
#
# COMPACT_ATOMS: atom_id res chain seq x y z
N MET A 1 10.26 -25.14 9.45
CA MET A 1 11.55 -25.00 10.15
C MET A 1 12.39 -24.01 9.38
N SER A 2 12.92 -22.97 10.04
CA SER A 2 13.92 -22.07 9.44
C SER A 2 15.25 -22.82 9.32
N VAL A 3 15.91 -22.73 8.16
CA VAL A 3 17.24 -23.32 7.94
C VAL A 3 18.26 -22.19 8.08
N ARG A 4 19.24 -22.37 8.96
CA ARG A 4 20.35 -21.43 9.11
C ARG A 4 21.38 -21.71 8.02
N LEU A 5 21.64 -20.74 7.15
CA LEU A 5 22.71 -20.80 6.17
C LEU A 5 24.04 -20.50 6.89
N SER A 6 25.06 -21.33 6.72
CA SER A 6 26.34 -21.19 7.43
C SER A 6 27.56 -21.37 6.53
N SER A 7 27.39 -21.93 5.34
CA SER A 7 28.45 -22.12 4.35
C SER A 7 28.15 -21.38 3.05
N THR A 8 29.20 -21.06 2.27
CA THR A 8 29.06 -20.48 0.93
C THR A 8 28.22 -21.36 -0.01
N GLN A 9 28.28 -22.68 0.16
CA GLN A 9 27.49 -23.63 -0.62
C GLN A 9 25.99 -23.52 -0.32
N ASP A 10 25.61 -23.22 0.93
CA ASP A 10 24.21 -23.02 1.30
C ASP A 10 23.62 -21.80 0.58
N TYR A 11 24.36 -20.69 0.56
CA TYR A 11 23.95 -19.47 -0.14
C TYR A 11 23.89 -19.70 -1.65
N ALA A 12 24.87 -20.38 -2.25
CA ALA A 12 24.84 -20.71 -3.68
C ALA A 12 23.61 -21.56 -4.03
N SER A 13 23.34 -22.61 -3.24
CA SER A 13 22.19 -23.49 -3.45
C SER A 13 20.86 -22.75 -3.31
N LEU A 14 20.78 -21.78 -2.39
CA LEU A 14 19.59 -20.93 -2.24
C LEU A 14 19.41 -20.00 -3.45
N LEU A 15 20.49 -19.35 -3.89
CA LEU A 15 20.48 -18.45 -5.06
C LEU A 15 20.05 -19.18 -6.33
N ASP A 16 20.52 -20.41 -6.53
CA ASP A 16 20.20 -21.20 -7.71
C ASP A 16 18.75 -21.68 -7.72
N ARG A 17 18.17 -21.94 -6.54
CA ARG A 17 16.80 -22.47 -6.40
C ARG A 17 15.69 -21.50 -6.83
N TYR A 18 15.93 -20.19 -6.75
CA TYR A 18 14.90 -19.18 -6.99
C TYR A 18 15.33 -18.19 -8.07
N ASP A 19 14.42 -17.93 -9.02
CA ASP A 19 14.65 -16.99 -10.11
C ASP A 19 14.25 -15.56 -9.76
N THR A 20 13.30 -15.40 -8.83
CA THR A 20 12.77 -14.11 -8.39
C THR A 20 12.97 -13.91 -6.89
N TRP A 21 13.43 -12.73 -6.53
CA TRP A 21 13.71 -12.31 -5.16
C TRP A 21 12.87 -11.09 -4.83
N MET A 22 12.05 -11.21 -3.79
CA MET A 22 11.13 -10.18 -3.33
C MET A 22 11.62 -9.64 -1.99
N PHE A 23 11.99 -8.36 -1.96
CA PHE A 23 12.51 -7.71 -0.78
C PHE A 23 11.46 -6.81 -0.16
N ASP A 24 11.28 -6.91 1.16
CA ASP A 24 10.70 -5.79 1.90
C ASP A 24 11.61 -4.57 1.80
N CYS A 25 11.08 -3.39 2.09
CA CYS A 25 11.82 -2.14 2.00
C CYS A 25 12.26 -1.64 3.38
N ASP A 26 11.31 -1.18 4.20
CA ASP A 26 11.59 -0.61 5.51
C ASP A 26 12.08 -1.71 6.47
N GLY A 27 13.27 -1.52 7.06
CA GLY A 27 13.91 -2.52 7.93
C GLY A 27 14.68 -3.64 7.21
N VAL A 28 14.66 -3.67 5.87
CA VAL A 28 15.39 -4.66 5.05
C VAL A 28 16.38 -3.99 4.10
N LEU A 29 15.95 -2.95 3.39
CA LEU A 29 16.82 -2.14 2.53
C LEU A 29 17.34 -0.89 3.25
N TRP A 30 16.53 -0.31 4.13
CA TRP A 30 16.86 0.94 4.81
C TRP A 30 16.18 1.10 6.16
N HIS A 31 16.72 2.02 6.96
CA HIS A 31 16.06 2.63 8.11
C HIS A 31 15.89 4.12 7.84
N GLY A 32 14.65 4.58 7.62
CA GLY A 32 14.40 5.94 7.16
C GLY A 32 15.10 6.17 5.82
N ASP A 33 15.97 7.18 5.75
CA ASP A 33 16.73 7.51 4.53
C ASP A 33 18.19 7.02 4.58
N ARG A 34 18.49 6.05 5.45
CA ARG A 34 19.79 5.38 5.52
C ARG A 34 19.69 3.95 5.02
N LEU A 35 20.46 3.62 3.98
CA LEU A 35 20.60 2.24 3.52
C LEU A 35 21.25 1.34 4.58
N ILE A 36 20.82 0.08 4.59
CA ILE A 36 21.48 -0.98 5.32
C ILE A 36 22.72 -1.43 4.53
N ASP A 37 23.82 -1.66 5.24
CA ASP A 37 25.10 -2.05 4.64
C ASP A 37 24.97 -3.36 3.85
N GLY A 38 25.54 -3.42 2.65
CA GLY A 38 25.51 -4.59 1.78
C GLY A 38 24.31 -4.69 0.84
N VAL A 39 23.31 -3.81 0.96
CA VAL A 39 22.09 -3.85 0.14
C VAL A 39 22.41 -3.70 -1.35
N VAL A 40 23.20 -2.68 -1.71
CA VAL A 40 23.53 -2.41 -3.12
C VAL A 40 24.28 -3.60 -3.71
N GLU A 41 25.25 -4.13 -2.98
CA GLU A 41 26.09 -5.26 -3.38
C GLU A 41 25.27 -6.53 -3.62
N VAL A 42 24.29 -6.82 -2.75
CA VAL A 42 23.40 -7.97 -2.90
C VAL A 42 22.48 -7.81 -4.12
N LEU A 43 21.89 -6.62 -4.31
CA LEU A 43 20.99 -6.37 -5.44
C LEU A 43 21.74 -6.44 -6.77
N GLU A 44 22.95 -5.87 -6.85
CA GLU A 44 23.81 -5.99 -8.04
C GLU A 44 24.23 -7.43 -8.30
N MET A 45 24.60 -8.19 -7.25
CA MET A 45 24.95 -9.60 -7.39
C MET A 45 23.78 -10.41 -7.98
N LEU A 46 22.56 -10.18 -7.51
CA LEU A 46 21.36 -10.84 -8.03
C LEU A 46 21.13 -10.50 -9.50
N ARG A 47 21.24 -9.21 -9.87
CA ARG A 47 21.12 -8.76 -11.26
C ARG A 47 22.19 -9.40 -12.17
N ARG A 48 23.46 -9.44 -11.74
CA ARG A 48 24.56 -10.10 -12.49
C ARG A 48 24.34 -11.61 -12.68
N LYS A 49 23.60 -12.24 -11.77
CA LYS A 49 23.18 -13.65 -11.86
C LYS A 49 21.87 -13.84 -12.65
N ASN A 50 21.39 -12.81 -13.35
CA ASN A 50 20.12 -12.80 -14.10
C ASN A 50 18.90 -13.15 -13.24
N LYS A 51 18.93 -12.81 -11.94
CA LYS A 51 17.78 -12.97 -11.05
C LYS A 51 16.86 -11.76 -11.14
N LYS A 52 15.55 -11.98 -11.12
CA LYS A 52 14.54 -10.91 -11.06
C LYS A 52 14.45 -10.39 -9.63
N VAL A 53 14.45 -9.06 -9.48
CA VAL A 53 14.34 -8.38 -8.19
C VAL A 53 13.03 -7.61 -8.14
N LEU A 54 12.27 -7.77 -7.06
CA LEU A 54 11.07 -7.02 -6.76
C LEU A 54 11.18 -6.41 -5.36
N PHE A 55 10.68 -5.20 -5.18
CA PHE A 55 10.59 -4.47 -3.94
C PHE A 55 9.13 -4.38 -3.52
N VAL A 56 8.81 -4.86 -2.32
CA VAL A 56 7.44 -5.15 -1.89
C VAL A 56 7.20 -4.59 -0.49
N THR A 57 6.43 -3.51 -0.39
CA THR A 57 6.22 -2.78 0.87
C THR A 57 4.75 -2.60 1.21
N ASN A 58 4.44 -2.67 2.52
CA ASN A 58 3.11 -2.34 3.04
C ASN A 58 2.89 -0.85 3.25
N ASN A 59 3.91 -0.01 3.05
CA ASN A 59 3.77 1.42 3.24
C ASN A 59 3.03 2.07 2.04
N ALA A 60 1.78 2.47 2.28
CA ALA A 60 0.90 3.09 1.29
C ALA A 60 1.01 4.62 1.21
N THR A 61 1.93 5.24 1.96
CA THR A 61 2.08 6.71 2.00
C THR A 61 2.75 7.28 0.75
N LYS A 62 3.46 6.44 -0.01
CA LYS A 62 4.23 6.81 -1.20
C LYS A 62 3.77 5.98 -2.40
N SER A 63 3.67 6.64 -3.55
CA SER A 63 3.50 5.99 -4.85
C SER A 63 4.79 5.31 -5.31
N ARG A 64 4.71 4.45 -6.32
CA ARG A 64 5.83 3.88 -7.08
C ARG A 64 6.74 4.97 -7.61
N LYS A 65 6.17 6.07 -8.11
CA LYS A 65 6.93 7.24 -8.56
C LYS A 65 7.72 7.87 -7.41
N SER A 66 7.09 8.05 -6.25
CA SER A 66 7.77 8.58 -5.06
C SER A 66 8.85 7.63 -4.54
N TYR A 67 8.59 6.33 -4.55
CA TYR A 67 9.60 5.31 -4.21
C TYR A 67 10.76 5.30 -5.19
N LYS A 68 10.49 5.40 -6.50
CA LYS A 68 11.54 5.50 -7.52
C LYS A 68 12.50 6.65 -7.21
N GLY A 69 11.97 7.83 -6.84
CA GLY A 69 12.80 8.96 -6.42
C GLY A 69 13.64 8.65 -5.17
N LYS A 70 13.08 7.93 -4.19
CA LYS A 70 13.83 7.48 -3.00
C LYS A 70 14.93 6.48 -3.36
N PHE A 71 14.63 5.46 -4.17
CA PHE A 71 15.62 4.50 -4.65
C PHE A 71 16.78 5.20 -5.36
N ASP A 72 16.48 6.16 -6.25
CA ASP A 72 17.49 6.96 -6.94
C ASP A 72 18.36 7.77 -5.99
N HIS A 73 17.75 8.43 -5.00
CA HIS A 73 18.49 9.20 -4.00
C HIS A 73 19.43 8.32 -3.17
N LEU A 74 19.03 7.07 -2.89
CA LEU A 74 19.83 6.10 -2.17
C LEU A 74 20.85 5.36 -3.06
N GLY A 75 20.88 5.62 -4.37
CA GLY A 75 21.79 4.96 -5.30
C GLY A 75 21.44 3.49 -5.57
N VAL A 76 20.18 3.10 -5.40
CA VAL A 76 19.69 1.76 -5.69
C VAL A 76 18.90 1.77 -7.00
N GLU A 77 19.31 0.93 -7.95
CA GLU A 77 18.58 0.78 -9.21
C GLU A 77 17.22 0.09 -8.97
N ALA A 78 16.13 0.77 -9.33
CA ALA A 78 14.77 0.24 -9.33
C ALA A 78 14.03 0.70 -10.58
N HIS A 79 13.35 -0.21 -11.28
CA HIS A 79 12.61 0.08 -12.51
C HIS A 79 11.10 0.29 -12.27
N VAL A 80 10.50 1.20 -13.05
CA VAL A 80 9.05 1.47 -13.07
C VAL A 80 8.55 1.51 -14.52
N ARG A 81 7.26 1.24 -14.74
CA ARG A 81 6.53 1.12 -16.02
C ARG A 81 6.69 -0.23 -16.72
N SER A 82 7.56 -0.33 -17.74
CA SER A 82 7.65 -1.52 -18.60
C SER A 82 8.26 -2.74 -17.91
N LYS A 83 8.89 -2.54 -16.75
CA LYS A 83 9.43 -3.56 -15.85
C LYS A 83 9.25 -3.08 -14.41
N ASP A 84 8.02 -3.00 -13.95
CA ASP A 84 7.75 -2.60 -12.57
C ASP A 84 8.45 -3.54 -11.59
N GLU A 85 9.39 -2.98 -10.83
CA GLU A 85 10.07 -3.66 -9.73
C GLU A 85 9.51 -3.21 -8.37
N ILE A 86 8.74 -2.13 -8.29
CA ILE A 86 8.24 -1.55 -7.04
C ILE A 86 6.75 -1.85 -6.88
N TYR A 87 6.41 -2.57 -5.81
CA TYR A 87 5.04 -2.94 -5.45
C TYR A 87 4.74 -2.49 -4.02
N GLY A 88 4.14 -1.30 -3.92
CA GLY A 88 3.58 -0.80 -2.67
C GLY A 88 2.14 -1.27 -2.47
N SER A 89 1.69 -1.34 -1.22
CA SER A 89 0.30 -1.63 -0.87
C SER A 89 -0.72 -0.64 -1.45
N ALA A 90 -0.32 0.62 -1.66
CA ALA A 90 -1.12 1.61 -2.38
C ALA A 90 -1.38 1.19 -3.83
N TYR A 91 -0.32 0.78 -4.55
CA TYR A 91 -0.42 0.28 -5.91
C TYR A 91 -1.23 -1.02 -5.95
N ALA A 92 -0.99 -1.94 -5.01
CA ALA A 92 -1.76 -3.18 -4.91
C ALA A 92 -3.27 -2.91 -4.74
N ALA A 93 -3.67 -1.91 -3.94
CA ALA A 93 -5.06 -1.51 -3.78
C ALA A 93 -5.66 -0.95 -5.08
N ALA A 94 -4.92 -0.10 -5.78
CA ALA A 94 -5.35 0.46 -7.07
C ALA A 94 -5.52 -0.64 -8.14
N VAL A 95 -4.56 -1.57 -8.25
CA VAL A 95 -4.62 -2.71 -9.17
C VAL A 95 -5.73 -3.69 -8.80
N TYR A 96 -5.92 -3.95 -7.50
CA TYR A 96 -7.02 -4.79 -7.04
C TYR A 96 -8.36 -4.23 -7.51
N LEU A 97 -8.59 -2.93 -7.34
CA LEU A 97 -9.81 -2.29 -7.82
C LEU A 97 -9.92 -2.27 -9.35
N SER A 98 -8.83 -1.95 -10.07
CA SER A 98 -8.86 -1.80 -11.53
C SER A 98 -8.95 -3.13 -12.28
N SER A 99 -8.25 -4.15 -11.80
CA SER A 99 -7.94 -5.36 -12.58
C SER A 99 -8.60 -6.61 -12.00
N VAL A 100 -8.71 -6.72 -10.67
CA VAL A 100 -9.33 -7.89 -10.01
C VAL A 100 -10.83 -7.68 -9.87
N VAL A 101 -11.23 -6.60 -9.19
CA VAL A 101 -12.64 -6.21 -9.04
C VAL A 101 -13.23 -5.71 -10.36
N LYS A 102 -12.40 -5.09 -11.22
CA LYS A 102 -12.82 -4.42 -12.45
C LYS A 102 -13.85 -3.33 -12.18
N LEU A 103 -13.49 -2.44 -11.24
CA LEU A 103 -14.31 -1.29 -10.86
C LEU A 103 -14.70 -0.49 -12.13
N PRO A 104 -16.01 -0.25 -12.37
CA PRO A 104 -16.44 0.49 -13.55
C PRO A 104 -15.83 1.89 -13.60
N LYS A 105 -15.42 2.37 -14.77
CA LYS A 105 -14.66 3.63 -14.93
C LYS A 105 -15.41 4.89 -14.47
N GLN A 106 -16.74 4.84 -14.43
CA GLN A 106 -17.59 5.90 -13.90
C GLN A 106 -17.66 5.93 -12.37
N LYS A 107 -17.27 4.84 -11.70
CA LYS A 107 -17.28 4.73 -10.25
C LYS A 107 -16.05 5.36 -9.62
N LYS A 108 -16.22 5.77 -8.37
CA LYS A 108 -15.27 6.49 -7.54
C LYS A 108 -14.93 5.68 -6.29
N VAL A 109 -13.82 6.06 -5.68
CA VAL A 109 -13.36 5.54 -4.39
C VAL A 109 -13.36 6.67 -3.37
N TYR A 110 -13.88 6.43 -2.17
CA TYR A 110 -13.63 7.30 -1.04
C TYR A 110 -12.36 6.86 -0.31
N VAL A 111 -11.39 7.77 -0.20
CA VAL A 111 -10.05 7.46 0.30
C VAL A 111 -9.90 7.95 1.74
N ILE A 112 -9.41 7.06 2.60
CA ILE A 112 -8.75 7.40 3.86
C ILE A 112 -7.29 7.03 3.68
N GLY A 113 -6.41 8.01 3.54
CA GLY A 113 -5.01 7.77 3.19
C GLY A 113 -4.28 9.04 2.80
N GLN A 114 -3.00 8.89 2.44
CA GLN A 114 -2.13 9.99 1.98
C GLN A 114 -2.01 10.02 0.45
N SER A 115 -1.32 11.04 -0.07
CA SER A 115 -1.15 11.32 -1.49
C SER A 115 -0.55 10.17 -2.30
N GLY A 116 0.27 9.30 -1.70
CA GLY A 116 0.80 8.12 -2.39
C GLY A 116 -0.30 7.17 -2.89
N LEU A 117 -1.39 7.00 -2.13
CA LEU A 117 -2.54 6.20 -2.55
C LEU A 117 -3.34 6.90 -3.65
N GLU A 118 -3.51 8.21 -3.54
CA GLU A 118 -4.21 9.04 -4.53
C GLU A 118 -3.52 9.00 -5.90
N GLU A 119 -2.18 9.13 -5.90
CA GLU A 119 -1.36 9.04 -7.11
C GLU A 119 -1.51 7.68 -7.78
N GLU A 120 -1.51 6.57 -7.04
CA GLU A 120 -1.68 5.23 -7.61
C GLU A 120 -3.09 5.00 -8.16
N LEU A 121 -4.13 5.47 -7.46
CA LEU A 121 -5.51 5.41 -7.97
C LEU A 121 -5.63 6.21 -9.28
N HIS A 122 -5.04 7.40 -9.32
CA HIS A 122 -5.03 8.22 -10.53
C HIS A 122 -4.25 7.54 -11.68
N GLU A 123 -3.09 6.94 -11.41
CA GLU A 123 -2.30 6.21 -12.42
C GLU A 123 -3.04 4.99 -12.99
N GLU A 124 -3.87 4.31 -12.18
CA GLU A 124 -4.76 3.23 -12.64
C GLU A 124 -6.09 3.74 -13.26
N GLY A 125 -6.24 5.07 -13.36
CA GLY A 125 -7.41 5.72 -13.93
C GLY A 125 -8.68 5.47 -13.13
N ILE A 126 -8.58 5.53 -11.80
CA ILE A 126 -9.68 5.44 -10.83
C ILE A 126 -9.91 6.83 -10.24
N ALA A 127 -11.13 7.34 -10.37
CA ALA A 127 -11.53 8.58 -9.73
C ALA A 127 -11.71 8.38 -8.22
N PHE A 128 -11.38 9.40 -7.42
CA PHE A 128 -11.50 9.33 -5.97
C PHE A 128 -11.96 10.64 -5.33
N LEU A 129 -12.38 10.55 -4.08
CA LEU A 129 -12.75 11.64 -3.17
C LEU A 129 -12.06 11.43 -1.82
N GLY A 130 -11.96 12.46 -0.99
CA GLY A 130 -11.35 12.35 0.34
C GLY A 130 -9.82 12.39 0.29
N GLY A 131 -9.16 11.55 1.09
CA GLY A 131 -7.71 11.53 1.20
C GLY A 131 -7.16 12.83 1.80
N THR A 132 -6.32 13.52 1.04
CA THR A 132 -5.67 14.79 1.41
C THR A 132 -6.50 16.03 1.08
N ASP A 133 -7.74 15.87 0.61
CA ASP A 133 -8.66 17.00 0.38
C ASP A 133 -8.80 17.85 1.66
N PRO A 134 -8.58 19.18 1.59
CA PRO A 134 -8.76 20.08 2.72
C PRO A 134 -10.16 20.03 3.37
N ALA A 135 -11.21 19.73 2.60
CA ALA A 135 -12.57 19.57 3.11
C ALA A 135 -12.72 18.31 4.00
N ASP A 136 -11.80 17.36 3.88
CA ASP A 136 -11.73 16.14 4.67
C ASP A 136 -10.67 16.21 5.76
N CYS A 137 -9.64 17.07 5.61
CA CYS A 137 -8.60 17.31 6.61
C CYS A 137 -9.00 18.40 7.61
N THR A 138 -10.10 18.18 8.35
CA THR A 138 -10.67 19.16 9.30
C THR A 138 -10.95 18.56 10.68
N LEU A 139 -10.87 19.42 11.70
CA LEU A 139 -11.26 19.11 13.08
C LEU A 139 -12.62 19.72 13.47
N ALA A 140 -13.30 20.38 12.53
CA ALA A 140 -14.64 20.88 12.76
C ALA A 140 -15.61 19.72 13.06
N PRO A 141 -16.64 19.92 13.91
CA PRO A 141 -17.66 18.91 14.13
C PRO A 141 -18.31 18.46 12.83
N PHE A 142 -18.49 17.15 12.67
CA PHE A 142 -19.17 16.59 11.53
C PHE A 142 -20.68 16.61 11.76
N ASP A 143 -21.42 17.20 10.82
CA ASP A 143 -22.88 17.18 10.79
C ASP A 143 -23.36 16.40 9.57
N LEU A 144 -24.02 15.27 9.83
CA LEU A 144 -24.53 14.37 8.79
C LEU A 144 -25.59 15.04 7.90
N SER A 145 -26.30 16.05 8.40
CA SER A 145 -27.31 16.77 7.61
C SER A 145 -26.71 17.61 6.47
N ASN A 146 -25.42 17.95 6.58
CA ASN A 146 -24.67 18.71 5.57
C ASN A 146 -23.84 17.81 4.64
N PHE A 147 -24.04 16.48 4.71
CA PHE A 147 -23.31 15.53 3.90
C PHE A 147 -24.22 14.79 2.92
N GLU A 148 -23.95 15.00 1.64
CA GLU A 148 -24.58 14.25 0.54
C GLU A 148 -23.62 13.17 0.05
N LEU A 149 -24.14 11.95 -0.11
CA LEU A 149 -23.39 10.85 -0.70
C LEU A 149 -23.21 11.09 -2.20
N ASP A 150 -21.99 10.90 -2.68
CA ASP A 150 -21.77 10.73 -4.10
C ASP A 150 -22.21 9.31 -4.52
N PRO A 151 -23.24 9.16 -5.38
CA PRO A 151 -23.79 7.86 -5.78
C PRO A 151 -22.81 7.03 -6.64
N ASP A 152 -21.73 7.65 -7.11
CA ASP A 152 -20.69 6.95 -7.85
C ASP A 152 -19.59 6.37 -6.96
N VAL A 153 -19.57 6.65 -5.66
CA VAL A 153 -18.67 5.93 -4.75
C VAL A 153 -19.09 4.48 -4.58
N ALA A 154 -18.22 3.57 -5.01
CA ALA A 154 -18.43 2.13 -4.95
C ALA A 154 -17.37 1.39 -4.12
N ALA A 155 -16.39 2.10 -3.56
CA ALA A 155 -15.45 1.54 -2.61
C ALA A 155 -14.97 2.58 -1.60
N VAL A 156 -14.65 2.14 -0.39
CA VAL A 156 -13.84 2.83 0.60
C VAL A 156 -12.50 2.14 0.69
N VAL A 157 -11.41 2.88 0.49
CA VAL A 157 -10.03 2.37 0.64
C VAL A 157 -9.36 3.05 1.83
N CYS A 158 -8.92 2.25 2.81
CA CYS A 158 -8.20 2.70 3.98
C CYS A 158 -6.71 2.34 3.91
N GLY A 159 -5.86 3.35 3.92
CA GLY A 159 -4.43 3.23 4.19
C GLY A 159 -4.02 3.97 5.45
N LEU A 160 -2.71 4.10 5.65
CA LEU A 160 -2.19 4.97 6.71
C LEU A 160 -2.57 6.43 6.39
N ASP A 161 -3.24 7.07 7.34
CA ASP A 161 -3.63 8.48 7.26
C ASP A 161 -3.28 9.17 8.59
N THR A 162 -2.22 9.96 8.58
CA THR A 162 -1.77 10.71 9.76
C THR A 162 -2.64 11.93 10.06
N GLN A 163 -3.57 12.27 9.18
CA GLN A 163 -4.58 13.32 9.35
C GLN A 163 -5.99 12.73 9.48
N ILE A 164 -6.09 11.46 9.90
CA ILE A 164 -7.37 10.82 10.20
C ILE A 164 -8.15 11.66 11.21
N ASN A 165 -9.45 11.79 10.99
CA ASN A 165 -10.34 12.53 11.86
C ASN A 165 -11.76 11.96 11.78
N TYR A 166 -12.65 12.49 12.61
CA TYR A 166 -14.04 12.02 12.69
C TYR A 166 -14.83 12.27 11.40
N THR A 167 -14.54 13.35 10.65
CA THR A 167 -15.18 13.64 9.36
C THR A 167 -14.89 12.52 8.36
N LYS A 168 -13.63 12.12 8.21
CA LYS A 168 -13.22 11.04 7.31
C LYS A 168 -13.88 9.70 7.66
N LEU A 169 -13.83 9.34 8.95
CA LEU A 169 -14.48 8.12 9.45
C LEU A 169 -16.00 8.15 9.24
N SER A 170 -16.64 9.30 9.47
CA SER A 170 -18.09 9.44 9.31
C SER A 170 -18.52 9.30 7.86
N LYS A 171 -17.84 9.99 6.93
CA LYS A 171 -18.12 9.89 5.49
C LYS A 171 -17.92 8.46 4.98
N ALA A 172 -16.78 7.83 5.29
CA ALA A 172 -16.51 6.44 4.95
C ALA A 172 -17.59 5.49 5.48
N PHE A 173 -17.98 5.65 6.75
CA PHE A 173 -19.02 4.84 7.36
C PHE A 173 -20.38 5.00 6.65
N GLN A 174 -20.75 6.23 6.24
CA GLN A 174 -21.97 6.43 5.46
C GLN A 174 -21.92 5.72 4.10
N TYR A 175 -20.79 5.77 3.39
CA TYR A 175 -20.62 5.03 2.13
C TYR A 175 -20.77 3.52 2.33
N LEU A 176 -20.14 2.96 3.37
CA LEU A 176 -20.19 1.52 3.67
C LEU A 176 -21.58 1.03 4.13
N THR A 177 -22.34 1.87 4.82
CA THR A 177 -23.63 1.46 5.40
C THR A 177 -24.82 1.71 4.50
N ARG A 178 -24.80 2.77 3.68
CA ARG A 178 -25.93 3.12 2.81
C ARG A 178 -25.83 2.51 1.42
N ASN A 179 -24.66 2.02 1.01
CA ASN A 179 -24.47 1.27 -0.21
C ASN A 179 -23.98 -0.15 0.12
N PRO A 180 -24.86 -1.17 0.14
CA PRO A 180 -24.49 -2.56 0.46
C PRO A 180 -23.43 -3.16 -0.46
N GLU A 181 -23.30 -2.64 -1.69
CA GLU A 181 -22.32 -3.08 -2.69
C GLU A 181 -21.00 -2.29 -2.59
N CYS A 182 -20.90 -1.32 -1.67
CA CYS A 182 -19.68 -0.55 -1.46
C CYS A 182 -18.59 -1.47 -0.89
N LEU A 183 -17.48 -1.58 -1.61
CA LEU A 183 -16.35 -2.40 -1.20
C LEU A 183 -15.62 -1.73 -0.04
N PHE A 184 -15.23 -2.53 0.95
CA PHE A 184 -14.34 -2.09 2.02
C PHE A 184 -12.96 -2.70 1.80
N VAL A 185 -11.96 -1.86 1.55
CA VAL A 185 -10.59 -2.28 1.20
C VAL A 185 -9.59 -1.61 2.14
N ALA A 186 -8.56 -2.34 2.55
CA ALA A 186 -7.43 -1.82 3.30
C ALA A 186 -6.13 -2.07 2.53
N THR A 187 -5.26 -1.06 2.47
CA THR A 187 -3.96 -1.22 1.80
C THR A 187 -3.08 -2.22 2.56
N ASN A 188 -3.15 -2.23 3.89
CA ASN A 188 -2.55 -3.24 4.76
C ASN A 188 -3.24 -3.19 6.14
N GLU A 189 -3.00 -4.21 6.96
CA GLU A 189 -3.56 -4.32 8.32
C GLU A 189 -2.51 -4.19 9.43
N ASP A 190 -1.33 -3.62 9.13
CA ASP A 190 -0.28 -3.46 10.12
C ASP A 190 -0.78 -2.57 11.26
N SER A 191 -0.73 -3.07 12.49
CA SER A 191 -1.25 -2.37 13.67
C SER A 191 -0.38 -1.18 14.06
N THR A 192 0.92 -1.26 13.78
CA THR A 192 1.90 -0.23 14.11
C THR A 192 2.69 0.21 12.88
N TYR A 193 3.23 1.43 12.95
CA TYR A 193 4.10 2.04 11.96
C TYR A 193 5.41 2.47 12.64
N PRO A 194 6.57 1.93 12.22
CA PRO A 194 7.86 2.35 12.76
C PRO A 194 8.19 3.80 12.38
N SER A 195 8.59 4.60 13.37
CA SER A 195 9.16 5.94 13.18
C SER A 195 10.54 6.04 13.84
N ALA A 196 11.24 7.16 13.66
CA ALA A 196 12.58 7.37 14.24
C ALA A 196 12.57 7.29 15.79
N ASP A 197 11.48 7.75 16.43
CA ASP A 197 11.38 7.91 17.88
C ASP A 197 10.45 6.87 18.55
N GLY A 198 10.05 5.83 17.82
CA GLY A 198 9.20 4.75 18.35
C GLY A 198 8.10 4.29 17.40
N LEU A 199 7.14 3.54 17.95
CA LEU A 199 6.02 2.99 17.20
C LEU A 199 4.82 3.96 17.22
N LEU A 200 4.24 4.18 16.05
CA LEU A 200 3.00 4.93 15.85
C LEU A 200 1.87 3.96 15.45
N PRO A 201 0.60 4.38 15.46
CA PRO A 201 -0.48 3.60 14.85
C PRO A 201 -0.26 3.38 13.35
N GLY A 202 -0.38 2.13 12.90
CA GLY A 202 -0.31 1.72 11.50
C GLY A 202 -1.64 1.78 10.77
N ALA A 203 -1.66 1.41 9.49
CA ALA A 203 -2.87 1.48 8.65
C ALA A 203 -4.02 0.60 9.17
N GLY A 204 -3.71 -0.56 9.75
CA GLY A 204 -4.70 -1.42 10.40
C GLY A 204 -5.43 -0.70 11.52
N SER A 205 -4.70 0.08 12.32
CA SER A 205 -5.27 0.91 13.39
C SER A 205 -6.16 2.05 12.87
N ILE A 206 -5.87 2.59 11.68
CA ILE A 206 -6.72 3.62 11.03
C ILE A 206 -8.07 3.04 10.60
N SER A 207 -8.09 1.80 10.11
CA SER A 207 -9.33 1.13 9.69
C SER A 207 -10.18 0.60 10.85
N ALA A 208 -9.60 0.44 12.04
CA ALA A 208 -10.24 -0.21 13.18
C ALA A 208 -11.59 0.40 13.62
N PRO A 209 -11.78 1.73 13.67
CA PRO A 209 -13.08 2.31 14.01
C PRO A 209 -14.17 1.94 13.00
N LEU A 210 -13.85 1.88 11.71
CA LEU A 210 -14.79 1.48 10.67
C LEU A 210 -15.13 0.00 10.75
N ARG A 211 -14.14 -0.87 10.99
CA ARG A 211 -14.36 -2.31 11.22
C ARG A 211 -15.35 -2.53 12.36
N TYR A 212 -15.11 -1.85 13.47
CA TYR A 212 -15.95 -1.95 14.66
C TYR A 212 -17.38 -1.44 14.41
N ALA A 213 -17.52 -0.25 13.82
CA ALA A 213 -18.82 0.35 13.56
C ALA A 213 -19.62 -0.37 12.47
N HIS A 214 -18.94 -0.84 11.42
CA HIS A 214 -19.55 -1.51 10.26
C HIS A 214 -19.81 -3.00 10.50
N GLY A 215 -19.07 -3.63 11.42
CA GLY A 215 -19.19 -5.06 11.73
C GLY A 215 -18.64 -5.99 10.64
N LYS A 216 -17.84 -5.47 9.71
CA LYS A 216 -17.15 -6.24 8.66
C LYS A 216 -15.70 -5.79 8.53
N ASP A 217 -14.84 -6.76 8.22
CA ASP A 217 -13.43 -6.50 7.94
C ASP A 217 -13.21 -6.11 6.47
N PRO A 218 -12.22 -5.23 6.18
CA PRO A 218 -11.87 -4.88 4.82
C PRO A 218 -11.13 -6.03 4.11
N VAL A 219 -11.19 -6.04 2.79
CA VAL A 219 -10.25 -6.83 1.99
C VAL A 219 -8.88 -6.19 2.05
N CYS A 220 -7.89 -6.91 2.62
CA CYS A 220 -6.51 -6.46 2.70
C CYS A 220 -5.75 -6.76 1.40
N THR A 221 -5.16 -5.74 0.78
CA THR A 221 -4.37 -5.87 -0.45
C THR A 221 -2.86 -5.90 -0.21
N GLY A 222 -2.43 -5.72 1.04
CA GLY A 222 -1.03 -5.75 1.48
C GLY A 222 -0.58 -7.11 1.97
N LYS A 223 0.72 -7.27 2.25
CA LYS A 223 1.26 -8.44 2.94
C LYS A 223 0.57 -8.60 4.31
N PRO A 224 0.29 -9.84 4.77
CA PRO A 224 0.61 -11.13 4.17
C PRO A 224 -0.46 -11.67 3.19
N SER A 225 -1.43 -10.85 2.76
CA SER A 225 -2.47 -11.27 1.83
C SER A 225 -1.89 -11.73 0.49
N SER A 226 -2.43 -12.83 -0.06
CA SER A 226 -2.06 -13.30 -1.40
C SER A 226 -2.43 -12.30 -2.49
N THR A 227 -3.38 -11.40 -2.22
CA THR A 227 -3.82 -10.37 -3.16
C THR A 227 -2.67 -9.52 -3.69
N MET A 228 -1.63 -9.27 -2.89
CA MET A 228 -0.45 -8.54 -3.37
C MET A 228 0.31 -9.33 -4.46
N LEU A 229 0.42 -10.66 -4.31
CA LEU A 229 1.00 -11.52 -5.34
C LEU A 229 0.11 -11.59 -6.58
N ASP A 230 -1.21 -11.64 -6.39
CA ASP A 230 -2.17 -11.62 -7.50
C ASP A 230 -2.04 -10.32 -8.31
N CYS A 231 -1.88 -9.17 -7.63
CA CYS A 231 -1.63 -7.89 -8.29
C CYS A 231 -0.28 -7.85 -9.02
N ILE A 232 0.77 -8.49 -8.47
CA ILE A 232 2.08 -8.63 -9.14
C ILE A 232 1.96 -9.49 -10.42
N ASN A 233 1.13 -10.54 -10.39
CA ASN A 233 0.94 -11.42 -11.54
C ASN A 233 0.01 -10.84 -12.62
N ALA A 234 -0.87 -9.90 -12.26
CA ALA A 234 -1.84 -9.30 -13.17
C ALA A 234 -1.25 -8.23 -14.12
N LYS A 235 -0.01 -7.81 -13.89
CA LYS A 235 0.70 -6.77 -14.65
C LYS A 235 1.96 -7.34 -15.31
#